data_AF-A0A9D6ZDN3-F1
#
_entry.id   AF-A0A9D6ZDN3-F1
#
_cell.length_a   1.000
_cell.length_b   1.000
_cell.length_c   1.000
_cell.angle_alpha   90.00
_cell.angle_beta   90.00
_cell.angle_gamma   90.00
#
_symmetry.space_group_name_H-M   'P 1'
#
loop_
_entity.id
_entity.type
_entity.pdbx_description
1 polymer ?
#
loop_
_entity_poly.entity_id
_entity_poly.type
_entity_poly.pdbx_seq_one_letter_code
_entity_poly.pdbx_strand_id
1 'polypeptide(L)' 'MLKINLLLKNIIRRSGMTQGEIARETGVSASRLSRIIHGYTKPRKEEEEALSRLLGIESAELFQ' A
#
# COMPACT_ATOMS: atom_id res chain seq x y z
N MET A 1 -0.78 11.42 -13.91
CA MET A 1 -1.21 10.26 -13.09
C MET A 1 -0.05 9.29 -13.07
N LEU A 2 0.40 8.83 -11.91
CA LEU A 2 1.46 7.80 -11.86
C LEU A 2 0.84 6.45 -12.28
N LYS A 3 1.70 5.49 -12.63
CA LYS A 3 1.29 4.13 -12.93
C LYS A 3 0.62 3.53 -11.68
N ILE A 4 -0.53 2.88 -11.88
CA ILE A 4 -1.23 2.17 -10.82
C ILE A 4 -0.31 1.05 -10.28
N ASN A 5 -0.24 0.90 -8.96
CA ASN A 5 0.56 -0.17 -8.36
C ASN A 5 -0.27 -1.47 -8.34
N LEU A 6 -0.24 -2.18 -9.48
CA LEU A 6 -0.99 -3.43 -9.66
C LEU A 6 -0.56 -4.50 -8.67
N LEU A 7 0.72 -4.55 -8.32
CA LEU A 7 1.25 -5.51 -7.37
C LEU A 7 0.66 -5.27 -5.98
N LEU A 8 0.77 -4.04 -5.46
CA LEU A 8 0.16 -3.63 -4.19
C LEU A 8 -1.35 -3.90 -4.19
N LYS A 9 -2.06 -3.54 -5.26
CA LYS A 9 -3.50 -3.77 -5.37
C LYS A 9 -3.85 -5.27 -5.29
N ASN A 10 -3.05 -6.13 -5.92
CA ASN A 10 -3.27 -7.57 -5.91
C ASN A 10 -2.92 -8.20 -4.56
N ILE A 11 -1.85 -7.75 -3.91
CA ILE A 11 -1.46 -8.20 -2.57
C ILE A 11 -2.53 -7.82 -1.55
N ILE A 12 -3.01 -6.57 -1.58
CA ILE A 12 -4.09 -6.10 -0.70
C ILE A 12 -5.37 -6.93 -0.92
N ARG A 13 -5.69 -7.32 -2.16
CA ARG A 13 -6.84 -8.20 -2.43
C ARG A 13 -6.65 -9.62 -1.90
N ARG A 14 -5.41 -10.11 -1.86
CA ARG A 14 -5.07 -11.47 -1.43
C ARG A 14 -4.79 -11.58 0.07
N SER A 15 -4.53 -10.47 0.76
CA SER A 15 -4.26 -10.46 2.21
C SER A 15 -5.50 -10.80 3.05
N GLY A 16 -6.70 -10.80 2.46
CA GLY A 16 -7.96 -11.00 3.19
C GLY A 16 -8.38 -9.78 4.02
N MET A 17 -7.62 -8.69 3.98
CA MET A 17 -7.92 -7.45 4.69
C MET A 17 -8.58 -6.44 3.76
N THR A 18 -9.50 -5.65 4.30
CA THR A 18 -10.02 -4.45 3.63
C THR A 18 -8.96 -3.35 3.60
N GLN A 19 -9.09 -2.39 2.67
CA GLN A 19 -8.23 -1.20 2.66
C GLN A 19 -8.33 -0.40 3.97
N GLY A 20 -9.50 -0.40 4.62
CA GLY A 20 -9.70 0.28 5.90
C GLY A 20 -8.92 -0.38 7.05
N GLU A 21 -8.86 -1.71 7.08
CA GLU A 21 -8.05 -2.44 8.06
C GLU A 21 -6.57 -2.20 7.83
N ILE A 22 -6.09 -2.31 6.58
CA ILE A 22 -4.69 -2.03 6.24
C ILE A 22 -4.32 -0.59 6.61
N ALA A 23 -5.20 0.38 6.34
CA ALA A 23 -5.01 1.77 6.73
C ALA A 23 -4.85 1.92 8.26
N ARG A 24 -5.71 1.24 9.02
CA ARG A 24 -5.64 1.24 10.48
C ARG A 24 -4.37 0.59 11.00
N GLU A 25 -4.01 -0.59 10.50
CA GLU A 25 -2.82 -1.34 10.95
C GLU A 25 -1.50 -0.66 10.57
N THR A 26 -1.45 0.05 9.44
CA THR A 26 -0.23 0.78 9.00
C THR A 26 -0.17 2.22 9.51
N GLY A 27 -1.25 2.75 10.09
CA GLY A 27 -1.37 4.17 10.43
C GLY A 27 -1.50 5.12 9.22
N VAL A 28 -1.57 4.58 7.99
CA VAL A 28 -1.79 5.36 6.78
C VAL A 28 -3.29 5.66 6.65
N SER A 29 -3.68 6.91 6.44
CA SER A 29 -5.11 7.21 6.27
C SER A 29 -5.69 6.51 5.04
N ALA A 30 -6.94 6.04 5.13
CA ALA A 30 -7.59 5.30 4.05
C ALA A 30 -7.61 6.08 2.71
N SER A 31 -7.79 7.39 2.76
CA SER A 31 -7.73 8.26 1.56
C SER A 31 -6.33 8.30 0.96
N ARG A 32 -5.28 8.38 1.79
CA ARG A 32 -3.89 8.35 1.33
C ARG A 32 -3.51 6.98 0.76
N LEU A 33 -3.89 5.89 1.42
CA LEU A 33 -3.69 4.52 0.94
C LEU A 33 -4.36 4.30 -0.43
N SER A 34 -5.61 4.75 -0.59
CA SER A 34 -6.31 4.69 -1.88
C SER A 34 -5.56 5.48 -2.97
N ARG A 35 -5.05 6.67 -2.65
CA ARG A 35 -4.24 7.46 -3.59
C ARG A 35 -2.93 6.76 -3.97
N ILE A 36 -2.29 6.04 -3.05
CA ILE A 36 -1.09 5.24 -3.33
C ILE A 36 -1.44 4.08 -4.27
N ILE A 37 -2.46 3.28 -3.93
CA ILE A 37 -2.90 2.13 -4.71
C ILE A 37 -3.22 2.53 -6.15
N HIS A 38 -3.90 3.66 -6.35
CA HIS A 38 -4.34 4.14 -7.65
C HIS A 38 -3.30 5.00 -8.40
N GLY A 39 -2.09 5.18 -7.86
CA GLY A 39 -1.04 5.96 -8.54
C GLY A 39 -1.31 7.47 -8.57
N TYR A 40 -2.13 8.00 -7.67
CA TYR A 40 -2.32 9.44 -7.52
C TYR A 40 -1.21 10.11 -6.69
N THR A 41 -0.47 9.33 -5.90
CA THR A 41 0.66 9.83 -5.11
C THR A 41 1.68 8.71 -4.87
N LYS A 42 2.94 9.08 -4.63
CA LYS A 42 3.95 8.13 -4.14
C LYS A 42 3.83 8.00 -2.62
N PRO A 43 4.04 6.80 -2.07
CA PRO A 43 4.19 6.64 -0.62
C PRO A 43 5.46 7.36 -0.13
N ARG A 44 5.48 7.72 1.15
CA ARG A 44 6.69 8.10 1.88
C ARG A 44 7.43 6.85 2.29
N LYS A 45 8.72 6.96 2.59
CA LYS A 45 9.54 5.83 3.07
C LYS A 45 8.91 5.10 4.27
N GLU A 46 8.40 5.85 5.25
CA GLU A 46 7.71 5.29 6.42
C GLU A 46 6.45 4.48 6.04
N GLU A 47 5.72 4.91 5.00
CA GLU A 47 4.52 4.22 4.52
C GLU A 47 4.89 2.99 3.71
N GLU A 48 5.98 3.04 2.94
CA GLU A 48 6.53 1.87 2.27
C GLU A 48 6.93 0.81 3.30
N GLU A 49 7.66 1.20 4.34
CA GLU A 49 8.09 0.31 5.42
C GLU A 49 6.90 -0.28 6.19
N ALA A 50 5.89 0.53 6.51
CA ALA A 50 4.69 0.07 7.20
C ALA A 50 3.88 -0.94 6.37
N LEU A 51 3.65 -0.63 5.08
CA LEU A 51 2.94 -1.52 4.16
C LEU A 51 3.73 -2.81 3.91
N SER A 52 5.05 -2.71 3.76
CA SER A 52 5.94 -3.87 3.56
C SER A 52 5.91 -4.80 4.77
N ARG A 53 6.03 -4.24 5.98
CA ARG A 53 5.99 -5.01 7.23
C ARG A 53 4.64 -5.72 7.42
N LEU A 54 3.53 -5.03 7.16
CA LEU A 54 2.20 -5.62 7.31
C LEU A 54 1.93 -6.72 6.28
N LEU A 55 2.33 -6.49 5.03
CA LEU A 55 2.04 -7.40 3.92
C LEU A 55 3.09 -8.51 3.76
N GLY A 56 4.21 -8.45 4.49
CA GLY A 56 5.28 -9.44 4.44
C GLY A 56 6.03 -9.47 3.12
N ILE A 57 6.14 -8.32 2.44
CA ILE A 57 6.76 -8.17 1.12
C ILE A 57 7.80 -7.06 1.24
N GLU A 58 8.99 -7.24 0.65
CA GLU A 58 10.04 -6.23 0.66
C GLU A 58 9.60 -4.93 -0.06
N SER A 59 9.96 -3.77 0.49
CA SER A 59 9.52 -2.47 -0.07
C SER A 59 9.99 -2.26 -1.51
N ALA A 60 11.21 -2.69 -1.81
CA ALA A 60 11.80 -2.65 -3.14
C ALA A 60 11.06 -3.56 -4.15
N GLU A 61 10.40 -4.62 -3.69
CA GLU A 61 9.53 -5.44 -4.53
C GLU A 61 8.15 -4.78 -4.68
N LEU A 62 7.60 -4.26 -3.58
CA LEU A 62 6.24 -3.72 -3.53
C LEU A 62 6.05 -2.41 -4.31
N PHE A 63 7.09 -1.57 -4.44
CA PHE A 63 7.00 -0.21 -4.99
C PHE A 63 7.92 0.09 -6.20
N GLN A 64 8.25 -0.93 -6.99
CA GLN A 64 9.04 -0.80 -8.24
C GLN A 64 8.52 0.25 -9.23
#